data_AF-A0A355U3N1-F1
#
_entry.id   AF-A0A355U3N1-F1
#
_cell.length_a   1.000
_cell.length_b   1.000
_cell.length_c   1.000
_cell.angle_alpha   90.00
_cell.angle_beta   90.00
_cell.angle_gamma   90.00
#
_symmetry.space_group_name_H-M   'P 1'
#
loop_
_entity.id
_entity.type
_entity.pdbx_description
1 polymer ?
#
loop_
_entity_poly.entity_id
_entity_poly.type
_entity_poly.pdbx_seq_one_letter_code
_entity_poly.pdbx_strand_id
1 'polypeptide(L)'
;TPINQVWDGNLPVFAVNDAPVTGKYYYYFAPEQTELKDSEGTVVYTLSVKNKTIKDKASGQVHDVTNAGITDLESKIMADMGSKRSIYANDELLANGVAIAKIVNYDAEGKDVHSIEFYNTPLALEVLNFTASNPKEESKLFANIGVALSDKCGVAVPLADQVNKYYFLRPINFEGSNENTFVDGDDATDAETTINILDAVKFTDWRGRAFVTEDYKNLWYFAYYGVNRVTVDLDNVTTDLNEHELANTKLSEVTSKVNLYFNGNDATTPNSRTIEYASGADPANWNASNYPYLVEKFGAIHYVNNGANVSKQFKLRIPVKISYTWGEIVQKIDITVNPTKQN
;
A
#
# COMPACT_ATOMS: atom_id res chain seq x y z
N THR A 1 -19.56 1.67 -5.66
CA THR A 1 -19.41 1.13 -7.03
C THR A 1 -18.62 -0.15 -6.91
N PRO A 2 -18.97 -1.28 -7.56
CA PRO A 2 -18.04 -2.38 -7.65
C PRO A 2 -16.90 -1.88 -8.52
N ILE A 3 -15.89 -1.30 -7.88
CA ILE A 3 -14.67 -0.86 -8.51
C ILE A 3 -14.07 -2.15 -9.12
N ASN A 4 -13.54 -2.08 -10.34
CA ASN A 4 -12.73 -3.13 -10.95
C ASN A 4 -11.47 -3.32 -10.09
N GLN A 5 -11.59 -4.05 -8.99
CA GLN A 5 -10.55 -4.19 -7.97
C GLN A 5 -9.82 -5.49 -8.16
N VAL A 6 -8.50 -5.39 -8.08
CA VAL A 6 -7.61 -6.53 -8.12
C VAL A 6 -7.10 -6.78 -6.71
N TRP A 7 -7.44 -7.95 -6.20
CA TRP A 7 -6.87 -8.56 -5.02
C TRP A 7 -6.38 -9.95 -5.42
N ASP A 8 -5.49 -10.52 -4.62
CA ASP A 8 -5.02 -11.88 -4.85
C ASP A 8 -6.22 -12.85 -4.92
N GLY A 9 -6.33 -13.58 -6.03
CA GLY A 9 -7.45 -14.50 -6.30
C GLY A 9 -8.76 -13.87 -6.79
N ASN A 10 -8.85 -12.55 -6.99
CA ASN A 10 -10.05 -11.93 -7.57
C ASN A 10 -10.13 -12.16 -9.09
N LEU A 11 -11.33 -12.51 -9.54
CA LEU A 11 -11.68 -12.63 -10.96
C LEU A 11 -11.96 -11.24 -11.57
N PRO A 12 -11.24 -10.82 -12.63
CA PRO A 12 -11.65 -9.69 -13.44
C PRO A 12 -13.03 -9.95 -14.06
N VAL A 13 -14.02 -9.12 -13.69
CA VAL A 13 -15.34 -9.17 -14.32
C VAL A 13 -15.34 -8.19 -15.49
N PHE A 14 -15.48 -8.72 -16.70
CA PHE A 14 -15.64 -7.91 -17.91
C PHE A 14 -17.10 -7.92 -18.34
N ALA A 15 -17.59 -6.76 -18.79
CA ALA A 15 -18.78 -6.66 -19.60
C ALA A 15 -18.35 -6.42 -21.04
N VAL A 16 -18.92 -7.16 -21.99
CA VAL A 16 -18.76 -6.87 -23.42
C VAL A 16 -20.15 -6.54 -23.94
N ASN A 17 -20.34 -5.34 -24.49
CA ASN A 17 -21.64 -4.85 -24.96
C ASN A 17 -22.76 -5.00 -23.89
N ASP A 18 -22.48 -4.67 -22.63
CA ASP A 18 -23.41 -4.79 -21.48
C ASP A 18 -23.92 -6.21 -21.19
N ALA A 19 -23.31 -7.24 -21.79
CA ALA A 19 -23.61 -8.65 -21.52
C ALA A 19 -22.45 -9.32 -20.76
N PRO A 20 -22.75 -10.20 -19.79
CA PRO A 20 -21.76 -11.10 -19.22
C PRO A 20 -21.18 -11.96 -20.34
N VAL A 21 -19.86 -12.01 -20.41
CA VAL A 21 -19.16 -12.70 -21.48
C VAL A 21 -19.31 -14.22 -21.28
N THR A 22 -19.78 -14.95 -22.30
CA THR A 22 -19.94 -16.43 -22.29
C THR A 22 -19.02 -17.09 -23.34
N GLY A 23 -17.97 -17.79 -22.89
CA GLY A 23 -16.90 -18.33 -23.74
C GLY A 23 -15.58 -18.56 -22.98
N LYS A 24 -14.55 -19.11 -23.64
CA LYS A 24 -13.18 -19.17 -23.07
C LYS A 24 -12.51 -17.82 -23.30
N TYR A 25 -12.27 -17.07 -22.23
CA TYR A 25 -11.61 -15.77 -22.27
C TYR A 25 -10.14 -15.89 -21.94
N TYR A 26 -9.38 -14.90 -22.41
CA TYR A 26 -7.98 -14.76 -22.08
C TYR A 26 -7.71 -13.32 -21.66
N TYR A 27 -7.13 -13.14 -20.48
CA TYR A 27 -6.75 -11.84 -19.96
C TYR A 27 -5.27 -11.57 -20.17
N TYR A 28 -4.94 -10.32 -20.47
CA TYR A 28 -3.57 -9.86 -20.65
C TYR A 28 -3.42 -8.43 -20.14
N PHE A 29 -2.20 -8.06 -19.73
CA PHE A 29 -1.89 -6.66 -19.49
C PHE A 29 -1.75 -5.92 -20.83
N ALA A 30 -2.57 -4.89 -21.01
CA ALA A 30 -2.65 -4.12 -22.24
C ALA A 30 -1.31 -3.40 -22.56
N PRO A 31 -1.03 -3.08 -23.83
CA PRO A 31 0.27 -2.54 -24.27
C PRO A 31 0.64 -1.18 -23.66
N GLU A 32 -0.36 -0.36 -23.32
CA GLU A 32 -0.16 0.93 -22.66
C GLU A 32 -0.59 0.84 -21.20
N GLN A 33 0.29 1.25 -20.29
CA GLN A 33 0.10 1.19 -18.84
C GLN A 33 0.35 2.57 -18.22
N THR A 34 -0.07 2.74 -16.97
CA THR A 34 0.04 4.03 -16.26
C THR A 34 1.43 4.28 -15.69
N GLU A 35 1.69 5.54 -15.34
CA GLU A 35 2.81 5.94 -14.49
C GLU A 35 2.30 6.26 -13.09
N LEU A 36 3.12 5.98 -12.08
CA LEU A 36 2.88 6.42 -10.71
C LEU A 36 3.77 7.61 -10.42
N LYS A 37 3.14 8.68 -9.96
CA LYS A 37 3.79 9.95 -9.66
C LYS A 37 3.66 10.28 -8.18
N ASP A 38 4.69 10.90 -7.63
CA ASP A 38 4.67 11.43 -6.27
C ASP A 38 3.74 12.65 -6.14
N SER A 39 3.72 13.27 -4.96
CA SER A 39 2.92 14.47 -4.69
C SER A 39 3.35 15.70 -5.50
N GLU A 40 4.59 15.73 -6.00
CA GLU A 40 5.14 16.81 -6.82
C GLU A 40 4.91 16.58 -8.32
N GLY A 41 4.44 15.40 -8.70
CA GLY A 41 4.17 15.01 -10.08
C GLY A 41 5.34 14.33 -10.78
N THR A 42 6.41 14.01 -10.05
CA THR A 42 7.57 13.28 -10.58
C THR A 42 7.23 11.81 -10.75
N VAL A 43 7.59 11.22 -11.89
CA VAL A 43 7.40 9.77 -12.14
C VAL A 43 8.36 8.98 -11.26
N VAL A 44 7.81 8.15 -10.39
CA VAL A 44 8.57 7.22 -9.53
C VAL A 44 8.58 5.82 -10.12
N TYR A 45 7.44 5.38 -10.66
CA TYR A 45 7.29 4.08 -11.30
C TYR A 45 6.64 4.20 -12.66
N THR A 46 7.29 3.63 -13.68
CA THR A 46 6.70 3.44 -15.01
C THR A 46 6.20 2.00 -15.09
N LEU A 47 4.87 1.83 -15.18
CA LEU A 47 4.32 0.50 -15.42
C LEU A 47 4.42 0.17 -16.90
N SER A 48 4.69 -1.10 -17.20
CA SER A 48 4.91 -1.55 -18.58
C SER A 48 4.65 -3.04 -18.74
N VAL A 49 4.67 -3.47 -20.00
CA VAL A 49 4.54 -4.86 -20.43
C VAL A 49 5.59 -5.16 -21.49
N LYS A 50 5.79 -6.44 -21.77
CA LYS A 50 6.82 -6.89 -22.71
C LYS A 50 6.48 -6.59 -24.17
N ASN A 51 5.25 -6.88 -24.59
CA ASN A 51 4.84 -6.75 -25.99
C ASN A 51 3.88 -5.58 -26.18
N LYS A 52 4.14 -4.78 -27.22
CA LYS A 52 3.28 -3.66 -27.66
C LYS A 52 2.74 -3.84 -29.09
N THR A 53 2.79 -5.08 -29.55
CA THR A 53 2.53 -5.43 -30.95
C THR A 53 1.55 -6.57 -31.08
N ILE A 54 0.88 -6.68 -32.22
CA ILE A 54 0.10 -7.86 -32.63
C ILE A 54 0.73 -8.44 -33.89
N LYS A 55 0.92 -9.76 -33.91
CA LYS A 55 1.37 -10.49 -35.10
C LYS A 55 0.18 -10.95 -35.93
N ASP A 56 0.20 -10.68 -37.23
CA ASP A 56 -0.73 -11.27 -38.19
C ASP A 56 -0.31 -12.72 -38.50
N LYS A 57 -1.23 -13.66 -38.29
CA LYS A 57 -1.04 -15.09 -38.50
C LYS A 57 -0.89 -15.45 -39.98
N ALA A 58 -1.55 -14.71 -40.88
CA ALA A 58 -1.52 -15.00 -42.31
C ALA A 58 -0.23 -14.53 -42.96
N SER A 59 0.13 -13.27 -42.76
CA SER A 59 1.31 -12.65 -43.38
C SER A 59 2.60 -12.83 -42.57
N GLY A 60 2.49 -13.05 -41.25
CA GLY A 60 3.62 -13.03 -40.33
C GLY A 60 4.08 -11.62 -39.93
N GLN A 61 3.45 -10.56 -40.45
CA GLN A 61 3.78 -9.17 -40.13
C GLN A 61 3.47 -8.85 -38.67
N VAL A 62 4.23 -7.91 -38.09
CA VAL A 62 4.06 -7.43 -36.72
C VAL A 62 3.67 -5.97 -36.77
N HIS A 63 2.64 -5.60 -36.01
CA HIS A 63 2.04 -4.27 -35.99
C HIS A 63 2.07 -3.71 -34.58
N ASP A 64 2.60 -2.49 -34.40
CA ASP A 64 2.45 -1.76 -33.15
C ASP A 64 0.97 -1.43 -32.89
N VAL A 65 0.57 -1.41 -31.63
CA VAL A 65 -0.82 -1.15 -31.26
C VAL A 65 -0.91 -0.37 -29.95
N THR A 66 -1.85 0.57 -29.88
CA THR A 66 -2.25 1.29 -28.67
C THR A 66 -3.48 0.62 -28.06
N ASN A 67 -3.82 0.90 -26.80
CA ASN A 67 -5.00 0.30 -26.17
C ASN A 67 -6.30 0.59 -26.96
N ALA A 68 -6.43 1.80 -27.53
CA ALA A 68 -7.58 2.20 -28.34
C ALA A 68 -7.59 1.57 -29.75
N GLY A 69 -6.42 1.14 -30.26
CA GLY A 69 -6.26 0.60 -31.61
C GLY A 69 -6.47 -0.92 -31.72
N ILE A 70 -6.58 -1.64 -30.59
CA ILE A 70 -6.59 -3.12 -30.59
C ILE A 70 -7.74 -3.66 -31.43
N THR A 71 -8.98 -3.26 -31.14
CA THR A 71 -10.18 -3.78 -31.81
C THR A 71 -10.18 -3.50 -33.31
N ASP A 72 -9.77 -2.29 -33.71
CA ASP A 72 -9.68 -1.90 -35.12
C ASP A 72 -8.63 -2.74 -35.86
N LEU A 73 -7.46 -2.96 -35.24
CA LEU A 73 -6.42 -3.79 -35.82
C LEU A 73 -6.87 -5.25 -35.94
N GLU A 74 -7.46 -5.83 -34.90
CA GLU A 74 -8.00 -7.19 -34.91
C GLU A 74 -9.05 -7.39 -36.02
N SER A 75 -9.80 -6.35 -36.40
CA SER A 75 -10.78 -6.43 -37.50
C SER A 75 -10.15 -6.50 -38.90
N LYS A 76 -8.87 -6.13 -39.02
CA LYS A 76 -8.15 -6.01 -40.30
C LYS A 76 -7.16 -7.13 -40.56
N ILE A 77 -6.71 -7.84 -39.51
CA ILE A 77 -5.67 -8.88 -39.60
C ILE A 77 -6.11 -10.17 -38.90
N MET A 78 -5.41 -11.28 -39.18
CA MET A 78 -5.59 -12.51 -38.41
C MET A 78 -4.73 -12.45 -37.15
N ALA A 79 -5.16 -11.70 -36.14
CA ALA A 79 -4.41 -11.48 -34.90
C ALA A 79 -4.06 -12.80 -34.17
N ASP A 80 -2.79 -13.17 -34.17
CA ASP A 80 -2.29 -14.45 -33.66
C ASP A 80 -2.21 -14.45 -32.12
N MET A 81 -3.19 -15.09 -31.47
CA MET A 81 -3.25 -15.23 -30.01
C MET A 81 -2.18 -16.16 -29.44
N GLY A 82 -1.65 -17.08 -30.25
CA GLY A 82 -0.60 -18.02 -29.82
C GLY A 82 0.82 -17.45 -29.89
N SER A 83 0.98 -16.25 -30.45
CA SER A 83 2.29 -15.65 -30.66
C SER A 83 2.84 -15.02 -29.37
N LYS A 84 4.04 -15.43 -28.96
CA LYS A 84 4.79 -14.81 -27.85
C LYS A 84 5.21 -13.35 -28.09
N ARG A 85 5.05 -12.86 -29.33
CA ARG A 85 5.31 -11.47 -29.74
C ARG A 85 4.03 -10.61 -29.75
N SER A 86 2.87 -11.21 -29.52
CA SER A 86 1.60 -10.49 -29.46
C SER A 86 1.31 -10.01 -28.04
N ILE A 87 0.49 -8.97 -27.90
CA ILE A 87 0.02 -8.45 -26.60
C ILE A 87 -0.65 -9.53 -25.73
N TYR A 88 -1.25 -10.56 -26.33
CA TYR A 88 -1.87 -11.68 -25.63
C TYR A 88 -0.85 -12.51 -24.82
N ALA A 89 0.45 -12.37 -25.07
CA ALA A 89 1.48 -13.00 -24.25
C ALA A 89 1.90 -12.17 -23.02
N ASN A 90 1.28 -11.00 -22.80
CA ASN A 90 1.57 -10.14 -21.64
C ASN A 90 0.82 -10.66 -20.40
N ASP A 91 1.36 -11.68 -19.76
CA ASP A 91 0.87 -12.18 -18.48
C ASP A 91 1.51 -11.48 -17.28
N GLU A 92 2.59 -10.71 -17.46
CA GLU A 92 3.27 -9.98 -16.37
C GLU A 92 3.14 -8.45 -16.51
N LEU A 93 2.91 -7.78 -15.38
CA LEU A 93 2.99 -6.33 -15.23
C LEU A 93 4.34 -5.98 -14.63
N LEU A 94 5.03 -5.05 -15.27
CA LEU A 94 6.38 -4.62 -14.88
C LEU A 94 6.30 -3.22 -14.27
N ALA A 95 7.02 -2.97 -13.18
CA ALA A 95 7.36 -1.63 -12.71
C ALA A 95 8.85 -1.39 -12.94
N ASN A 96 9.19 -0.32 -13.67
CA ASN A 96 10.58 0.01 -14.01
C ASN A 96 11.35 -1.18 -14.63
N GLY A 97 10.65 -2.01 -15.41
CA GLY A 97 11.20 -3.19 -16.08
C GLY A 97 11.27 -4.49 -15.24
N VAL A 98 10.82 -4.46 -13.98
CA VAL A 98 10.82 -5.62 -13.08
C VAL A 98 9.38 -6.06 -12.82
N ALA A 99 9.10 -7.35 -12.91
CA ALA A 99 7.75 -7.88 -12.71
C ALA A 99 7.24 -7.69 -11.28
N ILE A 100 5.99 -7.24 -11.16
CA ILE A 100 5.31 -6.96 -9.88
C ILE A 100 3.97 -7.69 -9.73
N ALA A 101 3.37 -8.12 -10.83
CA ALA A 101 2.12 -8.88 -10.80
C ALA A 101 2.02 -9.77 -12.04
N LYS A 102 1.19 -10.81 -11.94
CA LYS A 102 0.94 -11.76 -13.02
C LYS A 102 -0.55 -12.08 -13.16
N ILE A 103 -1.03 -12.20 -14.39
CA ILE A 103 -2.32 -12.79 -14.72
C ILE A 103 -2.18 -14.31 -14.81
N VAL A 104 -3.05 -15.02 -14.10
CA VAL A 104 -3.18 -16.47 -14.17
C VAL A 104 -4.51 -16.80 -14.83
N ASN A 105 -4.47 -17.11 -16.13
CA ASN A 105 -5.67 -17.49 -16.87
C ASN A 105 -6.16 -18.90 -16.53
N TYR A 106 -5.23 -19.83 -16.30
CA TYR A 106 -5.50 -21.24 -16.04
C TYR A 106 -4.72 -21.73 -14.82
N ASP A 107 -5.30 -22.63 -14.02
CA ASP A 107 -4.57 -23.35 -12.98
C ASP A 107 -3.66 -24.45 -13.57
N ALA A 108 -2.96 -25.17 -12.69
CA ALA A 108 -2.04 -26.24 -13.08
C ALA A 108 -2.75 -27.40 -13.81
N GLU A 109 -4.04 -27.58 -13.56
CA GLU A 109 -4.92 -28.58 -14.18
C GLU A 109 -5.56 -28.07 -15.48
N GLY A 110 -5.31 -26.81 -15.86
CA GLY A 110 -5.82 -26.20 -17.08
C GLY A 110 -7.26 -25.70 -16.97
N LYS A 111 -7.79 -25.55 -15.76
CA LYS A 111 -9.11 -24.97 -15.49
C LYS A 111 -9.01 -23.45 -15.51
N ASP A 112 -10.03 -22.82 -16.09
CA ASP A 112 -10.20 -21.37 -16.10
C ASP A 112 -10.28 -20.83 -14.66
N VAL A 113 -9.29 -20.03 -14.25
CA VAL A 113 -9.23 -19.40 -12.92
C VAL A 113 -9.12 -17.88 -12.97
N HIS A 114 -8.63 -17.32 -14.07
CA HIS A 114 -8.62 -15.88 -14.35
C HIS A 114 -8.34 -14.98 -13.14
N SER A 115 -7.25 -15.21 -12.42
CA SER A 115 -6.86 -14.40 -11.28
C SER A 115 -5.69 -13.47 -11.63
N ILE A 116 -5.44 -12.50 -10.76
CA ILE A 116 -4.19 -11.75 -10.77
C ILE A 116 -3.50 -11.98 -9.45
N GLU A 117 -2.23 -12.35 -9.54
CA GLU A 117 -1.34 -12.59 -8.40
C GLU A 117 -0.36 -11.42 -8.32
N PHE A 118 -0.27 -10.80 -7.15
CA PHE A 118 0.70 -9.75 -6.90
C PHE A 118 1.94 -10.35 -6.26
N TYR A 119 3.13 -9.99 -6.74
CA TYR A 119 4.35 -10.65 -6.31
C TYR A 119 4.76 -10.26 -4.89
N ASN A 120 5.28 -11.24 -4.15
CA ASN A 120 5.90 -11.02 -2.84
C ASN A 120 7.40 -10.69 -2.99
N THR A 121 7.69 -9.54 -3.62
CA THR A 121 9.06 -9.00 -3.74
C THR A 121 9.12 -7.60 -3.14
N PRO A 122 10.30 -7.13 -2.67
CA PRO A 122 10.43 -5.80 -2.09
C PRO A 122 9.86 -4.69 -2.97
N LEU A 123 10.20 -4.68 -4.27
CA LEU A 123 9.71 -3.67 -5.22
C LEU A 123 8.19 -3.76 -5.42
N ALA A 124 7.64 -4.96 -5.58
CA ALA A 124 6.20 -5.11 -5.77
C ALA A 124 5.45 -4.55 -4.55
N LEU A 125 5.85 -4.96 -3.34
CA LEU A 125 5.23 -4.48 -2.10
C LEU A 125 5.41 -2.96 -1.93
N GLU A 126 6.56 -2.40 -2.31
CA GLU A 126 6.78 -0.96 -2.31
C GLU A 126 5.81 -0.23 -3.25
N VAL A 127 5.65 -0.72 -4.49
CA VAL A 127 4.71 -0.17 -5.47
C VAL A 127 3.26 -0.25 -4.97
N LEU A 128 2.86 -1.37 -4.35
CA LEU A 128 1.52 -1.53 -3.75
C LEU A 128 1.25 -0.51 -2.64
N ASN A 129 2.27 -0.17 -1.86
CA ASN A 129 2.15 0.76 -0.74
C ASN A 129 2.34 2.24 -1.13
N PHE A 130 2.74 2.50 -2.38
CA PHE A 130 3.12 3.83 -2.86
C PHE A 130 2.03 4.89 -2.63
N THR A 131 0.77 4.51 -2.80
CA THR A 131 -0.38 5.42 -2.58
C THR A 131 -1.38 4.82 -1.61
N ALA A 132 -1.94 5.67 -0.76
CA ALA A 132 -3.03 5.29 0.13
C ALA A 132 -4.28 4.88 -0.64
N SER A 133 -4.96 3.85 -0.13
CA SER A 133 -6.28 3.48 -0.63
C SER A 133 -7.31 4.47 -0.11
N ASN A 134 -8.12 5.03 -1.01
CA ASN A 134 -9.26 5.85 -0.63
C ASN A 134 -10.55 5.18 -1.15
N PRO A 135 -11.45 4.71 -0.28
CA PRO A 135 -12.68 4.04 -0.72
C PRO A 135 -13.64 4.97 -1.49
N LYS A 136 -13.40 6.28 -1.49
CA LYS A 136 -14.20 7.30 -2.19
C LYS A 136 -13.63 7.67 -3.56
N GLU A 137 -12.42 7.22 -3.89
CA GLU A 137 -11.70 7.63 -5.10
C GLU A 137 -11.09 6.43 -5.83
N GLU A 138 -10.79 6.60 -7.11
CA GLU A 138 -10.04 5.61 -7.87
C GLU A 138 -8.59 5.55 -7.39
N SER A 139 -8.02 4.34 -7.33
CA SER A 139 -6.61 4.19 -6.99
C SER A 139 -5.74 4.78 -8.09
N LYS A 140 -4.65 5.44 -7.69
CA LYS A 140 -3.60 5.86 -8.62
C LYS A 140 -2.84 4.67 -9.19
N LEU A 141 -2.77 3.56 -8.45
CA LEU A 141 -2.20 2.31 -8.91
C LEU A 141 -3.28 1.46 -9.61
N PHE A 142 -3.18 1.36 -10.93
CA PHE A 142 -4.02 0.50 -11.74
C PHE A 142 -3.24 -0.10 -12.90
N ALA A 143 -3.71 -1.23 -13.40
CA ALA A 143 -3.30 -1.77 -14.69
C ALA A 143 -4.44 -1.68 -15.69
N ASN A 144 -4.10 -1.43 -16.95
CA ASN A 144 -5.00 -1.64 -18.07
C ASN A 144 -4.96 -3.14 -18.41
N ILE A 145 -6.10 -3.82 -18.30
CA ILE A 145 -6.22 -5.26 -18.58
C ILE A 145 -7.15 -5.43 -19.76
N GLY A 146 -6.66 -6.15 -20.77
CA GLY A 146 -7.41 -6.55 -21.94
C GLY A 146 -8.06 -7.91 -21.76
N VAL A 147 -9.21 -8.11 -22.39
CA VAL A 147 -9.85 -9.42 -22.59
C VAL A 147 -9.82 -9.78 -24.07
N ALA A 148 -9.43 -11.00 -24.39
CA ALA A 148 -9.46 -11.54 -25.75
C ALA A 148 -10.30 -12.81 -25.82
N LEU A 149 -10.97 -12.99 -26.94
CA LEU A 149 -11.68 -14.21 -27.30
C LEU A 149 -10.98 -14.86 -28.51
N SER A 150 -10.67 -16.15 -28.39
CA SER A 150 -10.09 -16.91 -29.52
C SER A 150 -11.19 -17.61 -30.32
N ASP A 151 -11.09 -17.53 -31.64
CA ASP A 151 -11.80 -18.45 -32.52
C ASP A 151 -11.15 -19.86 -32.49
N LYS A 152 -11.71 -20.81 -33.25
CA LYS A 152 -11.19 -22.19 -33.36
C LYS A 152 -9.80 -22.27 -34.00
N CYS A 153 -9.35 -21.23 -34.67
CA CYS A 153 -8.08 -21.15 -35.37
C CYS A 153 -6.99 -20.45 -34.52
N GLY A 154 -7.30 -20.03 -33.29
CA GLY A 154 -6.34 -19.28 -32.46
C GLY A 154 -6.17 -17.82 -32.88
N VAL A 155 -7.19 -17.25 -33.51
CA VAL A 155 -7.24 -15.84 -33.95
C VAL A 155 -8.15 -15.06 -33.01
N ALA A 156 -7.72 -13.84 -32.64
CA ALA A 156 -8.53 -12.98 -31.78
C ALA A 156 -9.78 -12.49 -32.53
N VAL A 157 -10.91 -12.60 -31.85
CA VAL A 157 -12.18 -12.01 -32.30
C VAL A 157 -12.22 -10.56 -31.80
N PRO A 158 -12.46 -9.57 -32.67
CA PRO A 158 -12.55 -8.18 -32.25
C PRO A 158 -13.67 -7.96 -31.23
N LEU A 159 -13.34 -7.36 -30.09
CA LEU A 159 -14.29 -7.04 -29.02
C LEU A 159 -14.34 -5.52 -28.81
N ALA A 160 -15.54 -4.97 -28.64
CA ALA A 160 -15.71 -3.58 -28.20
C ALA A 160 -15.33 -3.45 -26.71
N ASP A 161 -14.75 -2.30 -26.33
CA ASP A 161 -14.38 -1.94 -24.95
C ASP A 161 -13.56 -3.01 -24.20
N GLN A 162 -12.67 -3.69 -24.94
CA GLN A 162 -11.95 -4.85 -24.45
C GLN A 162 -10.84 -4.55 -23.44
N VAL A 163 -10.48 -3.28 -23.22
CA VAL A 163 -9.46 -2.86 -22.24
C VAL A 163 -10.10 -2.06 -21.13
N ASN A 164 -9.91 -2.50 -19.89
CA ASN A 164 -10.47 -1.86 -18.71
C ASN A 164 -9.40 -1.58 -17.66
N LYS A 165 -9.61 -0.54 -16.86
CA LYS A 165 -8.76 -0.24 -15.70
C LYS A 165 -9.11 -1.16 -14.55
N TYR A 166 -8.07 -1.68 -13.91
CA TYR A 166 -8.15 -2.56 -12.76
C TYR A 166 -7.22 -2.04 -11.66
N TYR A 167 -7.81 -1.69 -10.52
CA TYR A 167 -7.17 -0.96 -9.44
C TYR A 167 -6.53 -1.93 -8.45
N PHE A 168 -5.24 -1.71 -8.15
CA PHE A 168 -4.59 -2.33 -7.00
C PHE A 168 -4.72 -1.38 -5.82
N LEU A 169 -5.20 -1.91 -4.71
CA LEU A 169 -5.46 -1.16 -3.50
C LEU A 169 -4.46 -1.58 -2.44
N ARG A 170 -3.83 -0.59 -1.80
CA ARG A 170 -3.05 -0.81 -0.59
C ARG A 170 -3.97 -1.40 0.50
N PRO A 171 -3.67 -2.58 1.08
CA PRO A 171 -4.56 -3.26 2.02
C PRO A 171 -4.92 -2.45 3.28
N ILE A 172 -3.95 -1.73 3.82
CA ILE A 172 -4.11 -0.92 5.04
C ILE A 172 -3.62 0.50 4.79
N ASN A 173 -4.24 1.45 5.47
CA ASN A 173 -3.73 2.80 5.64
C ASN A 173 -3.30 2.97 7.08
N PHE A 174 -2.19 3.69 7.23
CA PHE A 174 -1.60 4.09 8.49
C PHE A 174 -1.42 5.60 8.41
N GLU A 175 -1.91 6.33 9.41
CA GLU A 175 -1.82 7.79 9.51
C GLU A 175 -1.38 8.17 10.94
N GLY A 176 -0.48 9.13 11.05
CA GLY A 176 -0.08 9.69 12.35
C GLY A 176 -1.06 10.77 12.82
N SER A 177 -1.24 10.86 14.14
CA SER A 177 -1.98 11.95 14.79
C SER A 177 -1.10 13.19 14.94
N ASN A 178 -1.76 14.36 14.90
CA ASN A 178 -1.15 15.67 15.15
C ASN A 178 -1.61 16.31 16.47
N GLU A 179 -2.36 15.56 17.27
CA GLU A 179 -3.02 16.06 18.49
C GLU A 179 -2.32 15.58 19.77
N ASN A 180 -1.20 14.86 19.64
CA ASN A 180 -0.50 14.31 20.78
C ASN A 180 0.26 15.41 21.54
N THR A 181 0.34 15.30 22.86
CA THR A 181 1.03 16.28 23.70
C THR A 181 1.92 15.64 24.75
N PHE A 182 3.08 16.26 24.99
CA PHE A 182 3.87 16.09 26.21
C PHE A 182 3.74 17.33 27.09
N VAL A 183 3.96 17.20 28.40
CA VAL A 183 4.16 18.30 29.34
C VAL A 183 5.60 18.27 29.84
N ASP A 184 6.30 19.40 29.71
CA ASP A 184 7.67 19.53 30.18
C ASP A 184 7.75 19.66 31.70
N GLY A 185 8.75 19.03 32.32
CA GLY A 185 9.01 19.13 33.76
C GLY A 185 8.27 18.13 34.66
N ASP A 186 7.48 17.23 34.08
CA ASP A 186 6.94 16.04 34.76
C ASP A 186 7.95 14.87 34.68
N ASP A 187 7.79 13.83 35.51
CA ASP A 187 8.73 12.70 35.54
C ASP A 187 8.63 11.88 34.25
N ALA A 188 9.74 11.25 33.82
CA ALA A 188 9.85 10.51 32.55
C ALA A 188 8.89 9.30 32.40
N THR A 189 8.23 8.90 33.49
CA THR A 189 7.27 7.79 33.55
C THR A 189 5.82 8.24 33.69
N ASP A 190 5.59 9.54 33.80
CA ASP A 190 4.25 10.10 33.95
C ASP A 190 3.47 10.01 32.64
N ALA A 191 2.15 9.95 32.75
CA ALA A 191 1.26 9.86 31.58
C ALA A 191 1.42 11.11 30.68
N GLU A 192 1.75 12.25 31.28
CA GLU A 192 1.97 13.52 30.62
C GLU A 192 3.29 13.58 29.83
N THR A 193 4.23 12.65 30.04
CA THR A 193 5.51 12.54 29.30
C THR A 193 5.58 11.29 28.43
N THR A 194 4.49 10.52 28.33
CA THR A 194 4.42 9.23 27.65
C THR A 194 3.31 9.21 26.60
N ILE A 195 3.63 8.77 25.38
CA ILE A 195 2.65 8.58 24.31
C ILE A 195 2.74 7.14 23.79
N ASN A 196 1.64 6.40 23.90
CA ASN A 196 1.53 5.09 23.25
C ASN A 196 1.42 5.27 21.74
N ILE A 197 2.19 4.50 20.98
CA ILE A 197 2.15 4.62 19.50
C ILE A 197 0.76 4.31 18.97
N LEU A 198 0.08 3.29 19.51
CA LEU A 198 -1.24 2.88 19.03
C LEU A 198 -2.31 3.96 19.22
N ASP A 199 -2.20 4.78 20.26
CA ASP A 199 -3.11 5.90 20.53
C ASP A 199 -2.77 7.11 19.64
N ALA A 200 -1.51 7.22 19.19
CA ALA A 200 -1.00 8.31 18.36
C ALA A 200 -1.19 8.08 16.85
N VAL A 201 -1.84 7.00 16.44
CA VAL A 201 -1.96 6.61 15.02
C VAL A 201 -3.34 6.05 14.71
N LYS A 202 -3.71 6.11 13.43
CA LYS A 202 -4.99 5.57 12.93
C LYS A 202 -4.72 4.53 11.86
N PHE A 203 -5.34 3.37 12.03
CA PHE A 203 -5.35 2.30 11.05
C PHE A 203 -6.73 2.16 10.42
N THR A 204 -6.78 2.17 9.09
CA THR A 204 -7.99 1.82 8.33
C THR A 204 -7.65 0.77 7.28
N ASP A 205 -8.59 -0.09 6.93
CA ASP A 205 -8.42 -0.94 5.76
C ASP A 205 -8.71 -0.15 4.48
N TRP A 206 -8.44 -0.75 3.33
CA TRP A 206 -8.75 -0.18 2.02
C TRP A 206 -10.22 0.20 1.80
N ARG A 207 -11.15 -0.34 2.62
CA ARG A 207 -12.59 0.00 2.61
C ARG A 207 -12.89 1.24 3.46
N GLY A 208 -11.90 1.76 4.17
CA GLY A 208 -12.03 2.84 5.15
C GLY A 208 -12.52 2.38 6.51
N ARG A 209 -12.46 1.08 6.84
CA ARG A 209 -12.88 0.57 8.14
C ARG A 209 -11.75 0.72 9.15
N ALA A 210 -12.01 1.44 10.23
CA ALA A 210 -11.06 1.59 11.33
C ALA A 210 -10.79 0.25 12.02
N PHE A 211 -9.53 0.01 12.40
CA PHE A 211 -9.12 -1.19 13.14
C PHE A 211 -9.54 -1.09 14.61
N VAL A 212 -9.37 0.10 15.19
CA VAL A 212 -9.83 0.43 16.55
C VAL A 212 -11.14 1.20 16.42
N THR A 213 -12.21 0.61 16.92
CA THR A 213 -13.56 1.18 17.00
C THR A 213 -13.98 1.27 18.45
N GLU A 214 -15.00 2.07 18.77
CA GLU A 214 -15.50 2.22 20.16
C GLU A 214 -15.89 0.87 20.80
N ASP A 215 -16.39 -0.07 19.99
CA ASP A 215 -16.78 -1.43 20.39
C ASP A 215 -15.67 -2.48 20.21
N TYR A 216 -14.48 -2.08 19.72
CA TYR A 216 -13.30 -2.94 19.48
C TYR A 216 -13.53 -4.15 18.56
N LYS A 217 -14.60 -4.16 17.77
CA LYS A 217 -14.97 -5.31 16.92
C LYS A 217 -14.00 -5.63 15.79
N ASN A 218 -13.15 -4.66 15.43
CA ASN A 218 -12.23 -4.76 14.30
C ASN A 218 -10.77 -5.00 14.72
N LEU A 219 -10.47 -5.20 16.00
CA LEU A 219 -9.07 -5.41 16.44
C LEU A 219 -8.39 -6.62 15.78
N TRP A 220 -9.17 -7.64 15.39
CA TRP A 220 -8.67 -8.79 14.65
C TRP A 220 -8.04 -8.41 13.29
N TYR A 221 -8.32 -7.23 12.74
CA TYR A 221 -7.67 -6.72 11.53
C TYR A 221 -6.16 -6.62 11.67
N PHE A 222 -5.62 -6.35 12.86
CA PHE A 222 -4.17 -6.35 13.08
C PHE A 222 -3.55 -7.72 12.75
N ALA A 223 -4.16 -8.81 13.22
CA ALA A 223 -3.74 -10.17 12.90
C ALA A 223 -4.08 -10.57 11.46
N TYR A 224 -5.26 -10.19 10.96
CA TYR A 224 -5.68 -10.48 9.58
C TYR A 224 -4.75 -9.90 8.54
N TYR A 225 -4.37 -8.63 8.70
CA TYR A 225 -3.45 -7.97 7.79
C TYR A 225 -1.98 -8.23 8.14
N GLY A 226 -1.72 -9.01 9.21
CA GLY A 226 -0.40 -9.44 9.64
C GLY A 226 0.54 -8.29 10.01
N VAL A 227 0.02 -7.25 10.68
CA VAL A 227 0.84 -6.16 11.23
C VAL A 227 1.82 -6.75 12.24
N ASN A 228 3.10 -6.77 11.94
CA ASN A 228 4.05 -7.61 12.67
C ASN A 228 5.21 -6.82 13.29
N ARG A 229 5.37 -5.55 12.93
CA ARG A 229 6.43 -4.73 13.51
C ARG A 229 6.07 -3.25 13.51
N VAL A 230 6.48 -2.58 14.57
CA VAL A 230 6.55 -1.12 14.67
C VAL A 230 7.99 -0.70 14.86
N THR A 231 8.42 0.37 14.19
CA THR A 231 9.75 0.95 14.34
C THR A 231 9.60 2.46 14.46
N VAL A 232 10.24 3.05 15.46
CA VAL A 232 10.26 4.48 15.71
C VAL A 232 11.64 5.02 15.35
N ASP A 233 11.72 5.97 14.43
CA ASP A 233 12.99 6.56 14.01
C ASP A 233 13.32 7.77 14.88
N LEU A 234 13.96 7.51 16.02
CA LEU A 234 14.35 8.56 16.96
C LEU A 234 15.55 9.39 16.45
N ASP A 235 16.33 8.89 15.49
CA ASP A 235 17.52 9.57 14.96
C ASP A 235 17.17 10.67 13.94
N ASN A 236 15.99 10.56 13.31
CA ASN A 236 15.49 11.51 12.32
C ASN A 236 14.29 12.32 12.81
N VAL A 237 14.14 12.49 14.13
CA VAL A 237 13.14 13.38 14.71
C VAL A 237 13.46 14.82 14.35
N THR A 238 12.46 15.55 13.85
CA THR A 238 12.59 16.98 13.52
C THR A 238 11.79 17.86 14.49
N THR A 239 12.15 19.14 14.61
CA THR A 239 11.56 20.04 15.60
C THR A 239 11.48 21.50 15.14
N ASP A 240 10.55 22.26 15.72
CA ASP A 240 10.48 23.73 15.62
C ASP A 240 10.95 24.45 16.91
N LEU A 241 11.58 23.73 17.85
CA LEU A 241 12.19 24.31 19.04
C LEU A 241 13.10 25.49 18.65
N ASN A 242 13.04 26.58 19.41
CA ASN A 242 13.77 27.82 19.11
C ASN A 242 13.43 28.44 17.74
N GLU A 243 12.18 28.28 17.27
CA GLU A 243 11.65 28.89 16.03
C GLU A 243 12.29 28.33 14.74
N HIS A 244 12.82 27.10 14.82
CA HIS A 244 13.29 26.35 13.65
C HIS A 244 12.13 25.78 12.81
N GLU A 245 12.43 25.30 11.59
CA GLU A 245 11.42 24.72 10.70
C GLU A 245 11.21 23.22 11.00
N LEU A 246 9.99 22.86 11.44
CA LEU A 246 9.60 21.50 11.82
C LEU A 246 9.90 20.44 10.76
N ALA A 247 9.82 20.76 9.47
CA ALA A 247 9.98 19.78 8.41
C ALA A 247 11.45 19.36 8.18
N ASN A 248 12.41 20.22 8.53
CA ASN A 248 13.78 20.15 8.01
C ASN A 248 14.87 20.15 9.09
N THR A 249 14.54 20.53 10.33
CA THR A 249 15.56 20.70 11.39
C THR A 249 15.55 19.52 12.35
N LYS A 250 16.66 18.78 12.47
CA LYS A 250 16.73 17.63 13.38
C LYS A 250 16.84 18.07 14.85
N LEU A 251 16.16 17.38 15.75
CA LEU A 251 16.19 17.67 17.18
C LEU A 251 17.61 17.62 17.76
N SER A 252 18.39 16.61 17.36
CA SER A 252 19.77 16.38 17.81
C SER A 252 20.75 17.48 17.38
N GLU A 253 20.41 18.25 16.35
CA GLU A 253 21.20 19.43 15.91
C GLU A 253 20.88 20.67 16.75
N VAL A 254 19.67 20.74 17.31
CA VAL A 254 19.21 21.89 18.12
C VAL A 254 19.59 21.73 19.58
N THR A 255 19.48 20.52 20.14
CA THR A 255 19.72 20.28 21.56
C THR A 255 20.09 18.84 21.87
N SER A 256 20.97 18.65 22.86
CA SER A 256 21.27 17.34 23.47
C SER A 256 20.54 17.15 24.81
N LYS A 257 19.76 18.13 25.25
CA LYS A 257 19.09 18.13 26.56
C LYS A 257 17.68 17.56 26.51
N VAL A 258 17.01 17.64 25.37
CA VAL A 258 15.73 16.97 25.13
C VAL A 258 16.03 15.61 24.53
N ASN A 259 15.61 14.56 25.21
CA ASN A 259 15.82 13.18 24.80
C ASN A 259 14.49 12.45 24.68
N LEU A 260 14.42 11.54 23.71
CA LEU A 260 13.28 10.65 23.50
C LEU A 260 13.75 9.22 23.66
N TYR A 261 12.90 8.40 24.27
CA TYR A 261 13.16 6.97 24.42
C TYR A 261 11.95 6.18 23.92
N PHE A 262 12.19 5.07 23.26
CA PHE A 262 11.15 4.13 22.88
C PHE A 262 11.27 2.88 23.74
N ASN A 263 10.16 2.42 24.32
CA ASN A 263 10.13 1.15 25.05
C ASN A 263 10.08 -0.05 24.08
N GLY A 264 11.10 -0.13 23.22
CA GLY A 264 11.26 -1.10 22.15
C GLY A 264 12.11 -2.27 22.58
N ASN A 265 11.53 -3.27 23.23
CA ASN A 265 12.30 -4.42 23.73
C ASN A 265 12.75 -5.43 22.63
N ASP A 266 13.27 -4.97 21.49
CA ASP A 266 13.88 -5.82 20.45
C ASP A 266 15.42 -5.73 20.51
N ALA A 267 16.07 -6.86 20.83
CA ALA A 267 17.51 -6.94 21.05
C ALA A 267 18.36 -6.59 19.80
N THR A 268 17.77 -6.65 18.62
CA THR A 268 18.47 -6.37 17.35
C THR A 268 18.26 -4.95 16.85
N THR A 269 17.15 -4.32 17.25
CA THR A 269 16.76 -2.98 16.83
C THR A 269 16.12 -2.24 18.01
N PRO A 270 16.90 -1.46 18.80
CA PRO A 270 16.44 -0.91 20.08
C PRO A 270 15.25 0.06 19.98
N ASN A 271 14.94 0.54 18.76
CA ASN A 271 13.79 1.38 18.49
C ASN A 271 12.66 0.66 17.74
N SER A 272 12.51 -0.66 17.95
CA SER A 272 11.46 -1.46 17.30
C SER A 272 10.79 -2.45 18.26
N ARG A 273 9.57 -2.87 17.91
CA ARG A 273 8.89 -4.01 18.53
C ARG A 273 8.30 -4.91 17.47
N THR A 274 8.58 -6.21 17.62
CA THR A 274 7.88 -7.26 16.90
C THR A 274 6.55 -7.56 17.60
N ILE A 275 5.51 -7.73 16.80
CA ILE A 275 4.15 -8.02 17.23
C ILE A 275 3.83 -9.44 16.76
N GLU A 276 3.74 -10.34 17.73
CA GLU A 276 3.29 -11.71 17.50
C GLU A 276 1.85 -11.85 17.95
N TYR A 277 1.08 -12.72 17.30
CA TYR A 277 -0.32 -12.94 17.66
C TYR A 277 -0.49 -14.33 18.23
N ALA A 278 -1.05 -14.42 19.44
CA ALA A 278 -1.33 -15.70 20.09
C ALA A 278 -2.54 -16.44 19.48
N SER A 279 -3.42 -15.72 18.79
CA SER A 279 -4.62 -16.24 18.13
C SER A 279 -4.69 -15.77 16.68
N GLY A 280 -5.30 -16.58 15.82
CA GLY A 280 -5.51 -16.25 14.41
C GLY A 280 -6.47 -15.07 14.21
N ALA A 281 -6.64 -14.68 12.96
CA ALA A 281 -7.50 -13.58 12.51
C ALA A 281 -9.00 -13.93 12.55
N ASP A 282 -9.52 -14.24 13.74
CA ASP A 282 -10.93 -14.59 13.94
C ASP A 282 -11.62 -13.53 14.83
N PRO A 283 -12.65 -12.82 14.32
CA PRO A 283 -13.40 -11.84 15.10
C PRO A 283 -13.90 -12.36 16.46
N ALA A 284 -14.21 -13.64 16.59
CA ALA A 284 -14.69 -14.22 17.85
C ALA A 284 -13.64 -14.20 18.98
N ASN A 285 -12.35 -14.13 18.63
CA ASN A 285 -11.24 -14.17 19.58
C ASN A 285 -10.71 -12.79 19.96
N TRP A 286 -11.29 -11.71 19.42
CA TRP A 286 -10.80 -10.35 19.59
C TRP A 286 -11.91 -9.44 20.11
N ASN A 287 -11.65 -8.80 21.26
CA ASN A 287 -12.54 -7.85 21.92
C ASN A 287 -11.74 -6.78 22.66
N ALA A 288 -12.41 -5.90 23.41
CA ALA A 288 -11.78 -4.81 24.17
C ALA A 288 -10.60 -5.27 25.07
N SER A 289 -10.63 -6.50 25.59
CA SER A 289 -9.56 -7.03 26.44
C SER A 289 -8.24 -7.27 25.69
N ASN A 290 -8.28 -7.33 24.36
CA ASN A 290 -7.08 -7.45 23.52
C ASN A 290 -6.43 -6.09 23.24
N TYR A 291 -7.12 -4.97 23.49
CA TYR A 291 -6.56 -3.65 23.23
C TYR A 291 -5.31 -3.33 24.07
N PRO A 292 -5.29 -3.58 25.40
CA PRO A 292 -4.09 -3.35 26.21
C PRO A 292 -2.87 -4.16 25.74
N TYR A 293 -3.09 -5.38 25.24
CA TYR A 293 -2.04 -6.19 24.63
C TYR A 293 -1.44 -5.49 23.40
N LEU A 294 -2.28 -4.96 22.51
CA LEU A 294 -1.82 -4.22 21.34
C LEU A 294 -1.06 -2.95 21.74
N VAL A 295 -1.59 -2.17 22.71
CA VAL A 295 -0.91 -0.98 23.23
C VAL A 295 0.49 -1.34 23.73
N GLU A 296 0.63 -2.40 24.52
CA GLU A 296 1.94 -2.88 24.99
C GLU A 296 2.85 -3.24 23.81
N LYS A 297 2.36 -4.01 22.82
CA LYS A 297 3.17 -4.46 21.67
C LYS A 297 3.55 -3.34 20.71
N PHE A 298 2.74 -2.30 20.59
CA PHE A 298 3.08 -1.10 19.83
C PHE A 298 4.07 -0.21 20.58
N GLY A 299 4.13 -0.30 21.91
CA GLY A 299 5.06 0.44 22.73
C GLY A 299 4.72 1.92 22.85
N ALA A 300 5.60 2.64 23.56
CA ALA A 300 5.41 4.05 23.89
C ALA A 300 6.70 4.84 23.71
N ILE A 301 6.54 6.13 23.40
CA ILE A 301 7.60 7.13 23.37
C ILE A 301 7.55 7.91 24.67
N HIS A 302 8.71 8.06 25.31
CA HIS A 302 8.92 8.83 26.52
C HIS A 302 9.73 10.07 26.22
N TYR A 303 9.33 11.19 26.81
CA TYR A 303 10.01 12.48 26.74
C TYR A 303 10.78 12.76 28.03
N VAL A 304 12.03 13.22 27.89
CA VAL A 304 12.86 13.64 29.02
C VAL A 304 13.58 14.94 28.70
N ASN A 305 13.44 15.91 29.60
CA ASN A 305 14.17 17.16 29.55
C ASN A 305 15.25 17.24 30.65
N ASN A 306 16.51 17.17 30.24
CA ASN A 306 17.67 17.26 31.13
C ASN A 306 18.13 18.72 31.34
N GLY A 307 17.20 19.59 31.74
CA GLY A 307 17.50 20.99 32.10
C GLY A 307 17.66 21.95 30.90
N ALA A 308 16.93 21.71 29.82
CA ALA A 308 16.63 22.73 28.81
C ALA A 308 15.54 23.67 29.36
N ASN A 309 15.69 24.97 29.11
CA ASN A 309 14.66 25.93 29.47
C ASN A 309 13.61 25.98 28.35
N VAL A 310 12.50 25.27 28.52
CA VAL A 310 11.36 25.28 27.60
C VAL A 310 10.37 26.35 28.07
N SER A 311 10.57 27.57 27.59
CA SER A 311 9.70 28.73 27.93
C SER A 311 8.55 28.93 26.95
N LYS A 312 8.59 28.27 25.79
CA LYS A 312 7.56 28.28 24.75
C LYS A 312 7.25 26.85 24.33
N GLN A 313 6.01 26.63 23.89
CA GLN A 313 5.59 25.39 23.25
C GLN A 313 6.39 25.17 21.96
N PHE A 314 6.72 23.92 21.68
CA PHE A 314 7.34 23.49 20.42
C PHE A 314 6.78 22.12 20.01
N LYS A 315 7.10 21.67 18.80
CA LYS A 315 6.67 20.41 18.21
C LYS A 315 7.87 19.51 17.90
N LEU A 316 7.59 18.23 18.01
CA LEU A 316 8.42 17.13 17.59
C LEU A 316 7.68 16.37 16.51
N ARG A 317 8.37 16.03 15.43
CA ARG A 317 7.85 15.22 14.34
C ARG A 317 8.66 13.95 14.25
N ILE A 318 8.02 12.82 14.57
CA ILE A 318 8.68 11.53 14.74
C ILE A 318 8.26 10.60 13.60
N PRO A 319 9.20 10.12 12.76
CA PRO A 319 8.90 9.09 11.78
C PRO A 319 8.62 7.75 12.46
N VAL A 320 7.52 7.11 12.08
CA VAL A 320 7.09 5.80 12.55
C VAL A 320 6.85 4.90 11.34
N LYS A 321 7.40 3.70 11.37
CA LYS A 321 7.24 2.68 10.35
C LYS A 321 6.46 1.49 10.89
N ILE A 322 5.53 1.00 10.09
CA ILE A 322 4.81 -0.25 10.35
C ILE A 322 5.15 -1.25 9.25
N SER A 323 5.48 -2.49 9.64
CA SER A 323 5.62 -3.63 8.73
C SER A 323 4.40 -4.55 8.88
N TYR A 324 3.91 -5.06 7.76
CA TYR A 324 2.76 -5.97 7.69
C TYR A 324 2.92 -6.95 6.52
N THR A 325 1.96 -7.86 6.30
CA THR A 325 2.07 -8.93 5.30
C THR A 325 2.42 -8.42 3.89
N TRP A 326 1.88 -7.26 3.50
CA TRP A 326 2.09 -6.70 2.16
C TRP A 326 3.05 -5.51 2.14
N GLY A 327 4.00 -5.41 3.09
CA GLY A 327 5.13 -4.48 2.99
C GLY A 327 5.30 -3.57 4.20
N GLU A 328 5.80 -2.36 3.96
CA GLU A 328 6.07 -1.37 5.00
C GLU A 328 5.42 -0.03 4.65
N ILE A 329 4.94 0.69 5.66
CA ILE A 329 4.38 2.04 5.53
C ILE A 329 5.07 2.94 6.56
N VAL A 330 5.57 4.08 6.11
CA VAL A 330 6.17 5.10 6.97
C VAL A 330 5.22 6.29 7.06
N GLN A 331 4.97 6.77 8.27
CA GLN A 331 4.26 8.02 8.54
C GLN A 331 4.99 8.84 9.57
N LYS A 332 4.52 10.07 9.79
CA LYS A 332 5.05 10.95 10.83
C LYS A 332 3.95 11.22 11.84
N ILE A 333 4.28 11.15 13.12
CA ILE A 333 3.44 11.63 14.22
C ILE A 333 3.97 13.00 14.66
N ASP A 334 3.07 13.95 14.86
CA ASP A 334 3.43 15.24 15.44
C ASP A 334 3.02 15.24 16.91
N ILE A 335 3.96 15.64 17.78
CA ILE A 335 3.77 15.74 19.22
C ILE A 335 4.10 17.17 19.64
N THR A 336 3.18 17.78 20.38
CA THR A 336 3.35 19.13 20.90
C THR A 336 3.87 19.07 22.33
N VAL A 337 5.02 19.69 22.60
CA VAL A 337 5.61 19.78 23.95
C VAL A 337 5.18 21.08 24.59
N ASN A 338 4.34 20.99 25.63
CA ASN A 338 3.90 22.13 26.43
C ASN A 338 4.97 22.49 27.47
N PRO A 339 5.21 23.78 27.74
CA PRO A 339 6.15 24.20 28.78
C PRO A 339 5.68 23.76 30.17
N THR A 340 6.60 23.75 31.13
CA THR A 340 6.30 23.40 32.52
C THR A 340 5.16 24.24 33.08
N LYS A 341 4.19 23.59 33.71
CA LYS A 341 3.12 24.28 34.45
C LYS A 341 3.78 25.12 35.54
N GLN A 342 3.74 26.45 35.40
CA GLN A 342 4.04 27.33 36.54
C GLN A 342 2.94 27.10 37.58
N ASN A 343 3.30 26.49 38.71
CA ASN A 343 2.43 26.41 39.88
C ASN A 343 2.25 27.77 40.54
#